data_AF-A0A942Z8X2-F1
#
_entry.id   AF-A0A942Z8X2-F1
#
_cell.length_a   1.000
_cell.length_b   1.000
_cell.length_c   1.000
_cell.angle_alpha   90.00
_cell.angle_beta   90.00
_cell.angle_gamma   90.00
#
_symmetry.space_group_name_H-M   'P 1'
#
loop_
_entity.id
_entity.type
_entity.pdbx_description
1 polymer ?
#
loop_
_entity_poly.entity_id
_entity_poly.type
_entity_poly.pdbx_seq_one_letter_code
_entity_poly.pdbx_strand_id
1 'polypeptide(L)'
;MNRIILLLIIVILLVGCKQKNELIKTDDNINDKDEKIIKEFRSHHDYSKEELKSLNIKYLGEVDGFRIYFVPYKGSNGILNERDWIKEGAVFPIESHTRILGVQYNKLYTLSNLVYETQINIKQLYELLPEEFKTK
;
A
#
# COMPACT_ATOMS: atom_id res chain seq x y z
N MET A 1 60.68 -25.22 -29.43
CA MET A 1 60.74 -24.06 -28.51
C MET A 1 59.45 -23.27 -28.65
N ASN A 2 58.49 -23.51 -27.76
CA ASN A 2 57.50 -22.54 -27.30
C ASN A 2 56.90 -23.14 -26.02
N ARG A 3 57.26 -22.53 -24.89
CA ARG A 3 56.72 -22.83 -23.57
C ARG A 3 55.42 -22.05 -23.42
N ILE A 4 54.39 -22.66 -22.82
CA ILE A 4 53.73 -22.21 -21.59
C ILE A 4 52.52 -23.12 -21.34
N ILE A 5 52.58 -23.75 -20.17
CA ILE A 5 51.52 -24.50 -19.49
C ILE A 5 50.59 -23.48 -18.84
N LEU A 6 49.27 -23.67 -18.94
CA LEU A 6 48.37 -23.27 -17.86
C LEU A 6 47.11 -24.14 -17.82
N LEU A 7 47.08 -24.99 -16.79
CA LEU A 7 45.90 -25.66 -16.26
C LEU A 7 45.11 -24.64 -15.44
N LEU A 8 43.77 -24.57 -15.59
CA LEU A 8 42.90 -24.24 -14.47
C LEU A 8 41.50 -24.83 -14.67
N ILE A 9 41.18 -25.79 -13.80
CA ILE A 9 39.85 -26.35 -13.55
C ILE A 9 39.12 -25.40 -12.61
N ILE A 10 37.93 -24.93 -12.96
CA ILE A 10 36.91 -24.52 -11.98
C ILE A 10 35.55 -25.05 -12.44
N VAL A 11 35.10 -26.08 -11.72
CA VAL A 11 33.71 -26.54 -11.64
C VAL A 11 32.97 -25.59 -10.70
N ILE A 12 31.93 -24.89 -11.16
CA ILE A 12 30.85 -24.43 -10.29
C ILE A 12 29.52 -24.79 -10.94
N LEU A 13 28.95 -25.88 -10.43
CA LEU A 13 27.52 -26.14 -10.43
C LEU A 13 26.81 -25.00 -9.70
N LEU A 14 26.02 -24.21 -10.43
CA LEU A 14 24.86 -23.55 -9.83
C LEU A 14 23.63 -23.99 -10.60
N VAL A 15 23.10 -25.11 -10.10
CA VAL A 15 21.70 -25.49 -10.17
C VAL A 15 20.89 -24.23 -9.86
N GLY A 16 20.34 -23.63 -10.90
CA GLY A 16 19.37 -22.56 -10.78
C GLY A 16 18.07 -23.13 -10.22
N CYS A 17 18.07 -23.46 -8.93
CA CYS A 17 16.86 -23.53 -8.14
C CYS A 17 16.25 -22.13 -8.09
N LYS A 18 15.55 -21.74 -9.17
CA LYS A 18 14.46 -20.78 -9.03
C LYS A 18 13.34 -21.53 -8.31
N GLN A 19 13.46 -21.62 -6.98
CA GLN A 19 12.28 -21.67 -6.13
C GLN A 19 11.47 -20.41 -6.46
N LYS A 20 10.56 -20.55 -7.41
CA LYS A 20 9.40 -19.67 -7.51
C LYS A 20 8.62 -19.93 -6.23
N ASN A 21 8.89 -19.15 -5.19
CA ASN A 21 7.94 -19.03 -4.12
C ASN A 21 6.67 -18.49 -4.76
N GLU A 22 5.63 -19.34 -4.76
CA GLU A 22 4.24 -18.94 -4.90
C GLU A 22 3.97 -17.85 -3.86
N LEU A 23 4.10 -16.59 -4.28
CA LEU A 23 3.41 -15.49 -3.66
C LEU A 23 2.09 -15.36 -4.43
N ILE A 24 1.06 -15.86 -3.75
CA ILE A 24 -0.35 -15.77 -4.12
C ILE A 24 -0.62 -14.34 -4.59
N LYS A 25 -0.98 -14.21 -5.87
CA LYS A 25 -1.43 -12.97 -6.48
C LYS A 25 -2.71 -12.51 -5.78
N THR A 26 -2.64 -11.37 -5.10
CA THR A 26 -3.81 -10.58 -4.73
C THR A 26 -3.75 -9.30 -5.54
N ASP A 27 -4.65 -9.20 -6.53
CA ASP A 27 -4.90 -8.09 -7.47
C ASP A 27 -3.68 -7.38 -8.09
N ASP A 28 -3.38 -7.76 -9.34
CA ASP A 28 -2.21 -7.45 -10.17
C ASP A 28 -1.95 -5.94 -10.51
N ASN A 29 -2.51 -4.96 -9.78
CA ASN A 29 -2.45 -3.53 -10.13
C ASN A 29 -1.79 -2.59 -9.09
N ILE A 30 -1.14 -3.12 -8.05
CA ILE A 30 -0.48 -2.29 -7.04
C ILE A 30 0.95 -1.98 -7.47
N ASN A 31 1.35 -0.72 -7.34
CA ASN A 31 2.73 -0.32 -7.59
C ASN A 31 3.64 -0.81 -6.45
N ASP A 32 4.70 -1.57 -6.77
CA ASP A 32 5.64 -2.12 -5.79
C ASP A 32 6.22 -1.07 -4.81
N LYS A 33 6.45 0.16 -5.28
CA LYS A 33 6.97 1.25 -4.43
C LYS A 33 5.92 1.72 -3.43
N ASP A 34 4.68 1.83 -3.88
CA ASP A 34 3.57 2.25 -3.04
C ASP A 34 3.24 1.17 -2.01
N GLU A 35 3.24 -0.09 -2.44
CA GLU A 35 3.08 -1.23 -1.54
C GLU A 35 4.13 -1.21 -0.42
N LYS A 36 5.39 -0.95 -0.77
CA LYS A 36 6.48 -0.83 0.21
C LYS A 36 6.22 0.31 1.20
N ILE A 37 5.87 1.50 0.72
CA ILE A 37 5.60 2.68 1.58
C ILE A 37 4.40 2.40 2.51
N ILE A 38 3.33 1.81 1.97
CA ILE A 38 2.13 1.45 2.74
C ILE A 38 2.47 0.43 3.82
N LYS A 39 3.22 -0.63 3.48
CA LYS A 39 3.62 -1.67 4.45
C LYS A 39 4.56 -1.11 5.51
N GLU A 40 5.47 -0.21 5.15
CA GLU A 40 6.32 0.51 6.11
C GLU A 40 5.49 1.36 7.06
N PHE A 41 4.53 2.13 6.57
CA PHE A 41 3.59 2.88 7.41
C PHE A 41 2.80 1.96 8.36
N ARG A 42 2.28 0.83 7.85
CA ARG A 42 1.52 -0.14 8.65
C ARG A 42 2.36 -0.89 9.68
N SER A 43 3.67 -1.00 9.49
CA SER A 43 4.56 -1.62 10.48
C SER A 43 4.55 -0.91 11.85
N HIS A 44 4.11 0.35 11.90
CA HIS A 44 3.94 1.12 13.14
C HIS A 44 2.58 0.90 13.84
N HIS A 45 1.75 -0.03 13.36
CA HIS A 45 0.38 -0.26 13.83
C HIS A 45 0.15 -1.72 14.23
N ASP A 46 1.10 -2.29 14.99
CA ASP A 46 1.03 -3.64 15.58
C ASP A 46 0.96 -4.82 14.58
N TYR A 47 1.31 -4.55 13.32
CA TYR A 47 1.49 -5.61 12.32
C TYR A 47 2.85 -6.28 12.50
N SER A 48 2.85 -7.61 12.62
CA SER A 48 4.06 -8.41 12.47
C SER A 48 4.56 -8.39 11.02
N LYS A 49 5.82 -8.77 10.80
CA LYS A 49 6.41 -8.84 9.45
C LYS A 49 5.65 -9.82 8.56
N GLU A 50 5.16 -10.91 9.13
CA GLU A 50 4.43 -11.97 8.45
C GLU A 50 3.04 -11.47 8.04
N GLU A 51 2.34 -10.74 8.90
CA GLU A 51 1.07 -10.10 8.56
C GLU A 51 1.25 -9.01 7.49
N LEU A 52 2.35 -8.25 7.52
CA LEU A 52 2.65 -7.26 6.47
C LEU A 52 2.86 -7.90 5.11
N LYS A 53 3.43 -9.11 5.03
CA LYS A 53 3.64 -9.81 3.75
C LYS A 53 2.31 -10.14 3.08
N SER A 54 1.32 -10.57 3.85
CA SER A 54 -0.02 -10.95 3.37
C SER A 54 -1.08 -9.83 3.50
N LEU A 55 -0.66 -8.60 3.79
CA LEU A 55 -1.57 -7.47 3.95
C LEU A 55 -2.30 -7.19 2.63
N ASN A 56 -3.63 -7.34 2.64
CA ASN A 56 -4.48 -7.12 1.47
C ASN A 56 -4.68 -5.61 1.20
N ILE A 57 -3.77 -5.03 0.42
CA ILE A 57 -3.88 -3.66 -0.09
C ILE A 57 -4.72 -3.70 -1.37
N LYS A 58 -5.65 -2.76 -1.54
CA LYS A 58 -6.48 -2.66 -2.76
C LYS A 58 -6.33 -1.29 -3.37
N TYR A 59 -5.99 -1.23 -4.66
CA TYR A 59 -6.02 0.03 -5.42
C TYR A 59 -7.47 0.40 -5.75
N LEU A 60 -7.86 1.63 -5.45
CA LEU A 60 -9.22 2.15 -5.65
C LEU A 60 -9.32 3.04 -6.89
N GLY A 61 -8.24 3.73 -7.27
CA GLY A 61 -8.21 4.65 -8.40
C GLY A 61 -7.22 5.79 -8.19
N GLU A 62 -7.29 6.79 -9.06
CA GLU A 62 -6.45 7.98 -9.00
C GLU A 62 -7.31 9.25 -8.99
N VAL A 63 -6.94 10.22 -8.15
CA VAL A 63 -7.56 11.55 -8.08
C VAL A 63 -6.47 12.59 -7.96
N ASP A 64 -6.41 13.55 -8.87
CA ASP A 64 -5.41 14.63 -8.88
C ASP A 64 -3.96 14.15 -8.72
N GLY A 65 -3.63 12.99 -9.31
CA GLY A 65 -2.32 12.35 -9.23
C GLY A 65 -2.04 11.56 -7.95
N PHE A 66 -2.97 11.52 -6.99
CA PHE A 66 -2.90 10.64 -5.84
C PHE A 66 -3.46 9.26 -6.21
N ARG A 67 -2.64 8.22 -6.07
CA ARG A 67 -3.11 6.83 -6.15
C ARG A 67 -3.74 6.46 -4.81
N ILE A 68 -5.02 6.11 -4.83
CA ILE A 68 -5.83 5.88 -3.65
C ILE A 68 -5.93 4.38 -3.39
N TYR A 69 -5.74 3.99 -2.13
CA TYR A 69 -5.71 2.61 -1.68
C TYR A 69 -6.64 2.41 -0.48
N PHE A 70 -7.34 1.29 -0.48
CA PHE A 70 -7.89 0.70 0.74
C PHE A 70 -6.85 -0.22 1.37
N VAL A 71 -6.62 -0.06 2.66
CA VAL A 71 -5.65 -0.85 3.42
C VAL A 71 -6.25 -1.21 4.78
N PRO A 72 -6.36 -2.50 5.14
CA PRO A 72 -6.82 -2.93 6.46
C PRO A 72 -6.06 -2.24 7.60
N TYR A 73 -6.75 -2.09 8.73
CA TYR A 73 -6.21 -1.53 9.96
C TYR A 73 -6.47 -2.50 11.13
N LYS A 74 -5.43 -2.82 11.90
CA LYS A 74 -5.47 -3.78 13.02
C LYS A 74 -5.78 -3.12 14.37
N GLY A 75 -5.55 -1.81 14.50
CA GLY A 75 -5.83 -1.08 15.74
C GLY A 75 -7.33 -0.90 15.99
N SER A 76 -7.67 -0.54 17.22
CA SER A 76 -9.05 -0.14 17.54
C SER A 76 -9.34 1.23 16.94
N ASN A 77 -10.56 1.42 16.44
CA ASN A 77 -11.06 2.76 16.09
C ASN A 77 -11.21 3.63 17.36
N GLY A 78 -11.22 3.03 18.56
CA GLY A 78 -11.60 3.65 19.83
C GLY A 78 -10.58 4.59 20.48
N ILE A 79 -9.38 4.77 19.89
CA ILE A 79 -8.45 5.84 20.32
C ILE A 79 -8.80 7.16 19.62
N LEU A 80 -9.54 7.09 18.52
CA LEU A 80 -10.03 8.26 17.81
C LEU A 80 -11.33 8.69 18.51
N ASN A 81 -11.30 9.76 19.30
CA ASN A 81 -12.51 10.50 19.72
C ASN A 81 -13.21 11.19 18.52
N GLU A 82 -13.08 10.62 17.34
CA GLU A 82 -13.39 11.24 16.07
C GLU A 82 -14.79 10.81 15.65
N ARG A 83 -15.60 11.79 15.31
CA ARG A 83 -16.89 11.57 14.65
C ARG A 83 -16.64 11.47 13.16
N ASP A 84 -17.66 11.06 12.42
CA ASP A 84 -17.67 11.19 10.97
C ASP A 84 -17.24 12.61 10.56
N TRP A 85 -16.37 12.69 9.56
CA TRP A 85 -15.97 13.97 8.98
C TRP A 85 -16.92 14.35 7.87
N ILE A 86 -17.35 15.61 7.86
CA ILE A 86 -18.16 16.16 6.78
C ILE A 86 -17.31 17.21 6.05
N LYS A 87 -17.08 16.99 4.76
CA LYS A 87 -16.36 17.91 3.88
C LYS A 87 -17.10 18.02 2.56
N GLU A 88 -17.48 19.24 2.19
CA GLU A 88 -18.12 19.53 0.89
C GLU A 88 -19.34 18.64 0.59
N GLY A 89 -20.10 18.28 1.64
CA GLY A 89 -21.28 17.41 1.55
C GLY A 89 -20.99 15.92 1.52
N ALA A 90 -19.72 15.49 1.43
CA ALA A 90 -19.31 14.11 1.61
C ALA A 90 -19.11 13.80 3.10
N VAL A 91 -19.62 12.64 3.53
CA VAL A 91 -19.51 12.14 4.90
C VAL A 91 -18.54 10.97 4.91
N PHE A 92 -17.40 11.13 5.59
CA PHE A 92 -16.39 10.11 5.77
C PHE A 92 -16.55 9.48 7.15
N PRO A 93 -16.94 8.20 7.25
CA PRO A 93 -17.09 7.54 8.53
C PRO A 93 -15.74 7.28 9.19
N ILE A 94 -15.73 7.21 10.52
CA ILE A 94 -14.51 7.04 11.33
C ILE A 94 -13.63 5.86 10.87
N GLU A 95 -14.24 4.76 10.39
CA GLU A 95 -13.52 3.59 9.87
C GLU A 95 -12.62 3.94 8.69
N SER A 96 -13.06 4.86 7.83
CA SER A 96 -12.38 5.23 6.60
C SER A 96 -11.10 6.03 6.88
N HIS A 97 -11.04 6.76 8.00
CA HIS A 97 -9.92 7.65 8.36
C HIS A 97 -8.59 6.89 8.42
N THR A 98 -8.64 5.66 8.92
CA THR A 98 -7.46 4.80 9.09
C THR A 98 -7.25 3.84 7.92
N ARG A 99 -8.25 3.63 7.06
CA ARG A 99 -8.26 2.58 6.03
C ARG A 99 -8.06 3.09 4.61
N ILE A 100 -8.25 4.38 4.38
CA ILE A 100 -8.00 5.01 3.07
C ILE A 100 -6.67 5.76 3.13
N LEU A 101 -5.78 5.42 2.20
CA LEU A 101 -4.45 6.02 2.06
C LEU A 101 -4.26 6.51 0.62
N GLY A 102 -3.58 7.64 0.46
CA GLY A 102 -3.13 8.15 -0.83
C GLY A 102 -1.61 8.07 -0.94
N VAL A 103 -1.10 7.80 -2.14
CA VAL A 103 0.32 7.93 -2.45
C VAL A 103 0.51 8.86 -3.64
N GLN A 104 1.37 9.87 -3.48
CA GLN A 104 1.75 10.79 -4.54
C GLN A 104 3.22 11.17 -4.38
N TYR A 105 3.98 11.16 -5.48
CA TYR A 105 5.42 11.51 -5.48
C TYR A 105 6.24 10.80 -4.39
N ASN A 106 6.00 9.49 -4.19
CA ASN A 106 6.62 8.64 -3.15
C ASN A 106 6.36 9.10 -1.70
N LYS A 107 5.29 9.86 -1.46
CA LYS A 107 4.82 10.24 -0.12
C LYS A 107 3.45 9.64 0.14
N LEU A 108 3.26 9.17 1.36
CA LEU A 108 1.99 8.63 1.85
C LEU A 108 1.19 9.70 2.56
N TYR A 109 -0.10 9.70 2.33
CA TYR A 109 -1.08 10.61 2.89
C TYR A 109 -2.19 9.76 3.53
N THR A 110 -2.53 10.04 4.78
CA THR A 110 -3.76 9.50 5.37
C THR A 110 -4.97 10.18 4.76
N LEU A 111 -6.17 9.62 4.96
CA LEU A 111 -7.40 10.28 4.53
C LEU A 111 -7.52 11.71 5.09
N SER A 112 -7.10 11.93 6.34
CA SER A 112 -7.09 13.26 6.95
C SER A 112 -6.21 14.23 6.16
N ASN A 113 -4.97 13.82 5.85
CA ASN A 113 -4.05 14.67 5.07
C ASN A 113 -4.65 14.97 3.69
N LEU A 114 -5.21 13.96 3.00
CA LEU A 114 -5.87 14.16 1.71
C LEU A 114 -6.99 15.22 1.83
N VAL A 115 -7.90 15.07 2.78
CA VAL A 115 -9.10 15.90 2.92
C VAL A 115 -8.81 17.34 3.39
N TYR A 116 -7.83 17.50 4.29
CA TYR A 116 -7.61 18.78 4.98
C TYR A 116 -6.30 19.49 4.63
N GLU A 117 -5.31 18.79 4.11
CA GLU A 117 -3.96 19.34 3.85
C GLU A 117 -3.62 19.40 2.36
N THR A 118 -4.49 18.88 1.50
CA THR A 118 -4.33 18.96 0.04
C THR A 118 -5.50 19.70 -0.62
N GLN A 119 -5.40 19.91 -1.94
CA GLN A 119 -6.46 20.45 -2.78
C GLN A 119 -7.15 19.35 -3.60
N ILE A 120 -7.15 18.11 -3.11
CA ILE A 120 -7.76 16.98 -3.82
C ILE A 120 -9.26 17.19 -4.05
N ASN A 121 -9.75 16.73 -5.19
CA ASN A 121 -11.16 16.73 -5.51
C ASN A 121 -11.94 15.79 -4.58
N ILE A 122 -12.60 16.37 -3.57
CA ILE A 122 -13.32 15.62 -2.52
C ILE A 122 -14.42 14.74 -3.11
N LYS A 123 -15.14 15.22 -4.12
CA LYS A 123 -16.21 14.45 -4.76
C LYS A 123 -15.67 13.20 -5.45
N GLN A 124 -14.61 13.33 -6.25
CA GLN A 124 -14.00 12.19 -6.93
C GLN A 124 -13.38 11.22 -5.93
N LEU A 125 -12.68 11.71 -4.90
CA LEU A 125 -12.16 10.88 -3.83
C LEU A 125 -13.27 10.07 -3.16
N TYR A 126 -14.39 10.73 -2.85
CA TYR A 126 -15.54 10.08 -2.22
C TYR A 126 -16.17 9.01 -3.11
N GLU A 127 -16.32 9.26 -4.41
CA GLU A 127 -16.86 8.31 -5.39
C GLU A 127 -16.01 7.03 -5.52
N LEU A 128 -14.70 7.11 -5.28
CA LEU A 128 -13.80 5.94 -5.28
C LEU A 128 -13.88 5.08 -4.02
N LEU A 129 -14.46 5.59 -2.94
CA LEU A 129 -14.49 4.84 -1.70
C LEU A 129 -15.37 3.59 -1.82
N PRO A 130 -15.05 2.51 -1.07
CA PRO A 130 -15.96 1.38 -0.91
C PRO A 130 -17.35 1.84 -0.44
N GLU A 131 -18.40 1.18 -0.89
CA GLU A 131 -19.80 1.55 -0.57
C GLU A 131 -20.07 1.56 0.93
N GLU A 132 -19.41 0.69 1.71
CA GLU A 132 -19.52 0.71 3.17
C GLU A 132 -19.06 2.02 3.82
N PHE A 133 -18.27 2.83 3.12
CA PHE A 133 -17.82 4.15 3.57
C PHE A 133 -18.63 5.31 2.97
N LYS A 134 -19.62 5.01 2.14
CA LYS A 134 -20.54 6.01 1.59
C LYS A 134 -21.84 5.98 2.38
N THR A 135 -21.94 6.83 3.41
CA THR A 135 -23.19 7.01 4.12
C THR A 135 -24.18 7.80 3.28
N LYS A 136 -25.45 7.37 3.29
CA LYS A 136 -26.58 8.05 2.62
C LYS A 136 -27.20 9.10 3.54
#